data_AF-A0A937WMQ9-F1
#
_entry.id   AF-A0A937WMQ9-F1
#
_cell.length_a   1.000
_cell.length_b   1.000
_cell.length_c   1.000
_cell.angle_alpha   90.00
_cell.angle_beta   90.00
_cell.angle_gamma   90.00
#
_symmetry.space_group_name_H-M   'P 1'
#
loop_
_entity.id
_entity.type
_entity.pdbx_description
1 polymer ?
#
loop_
_entity_poly.entity_id
_entity_poly.type
_entity_poly.pdbx_seq_one_letter_code
_entity_poly.pdbx_strand_id
1 'polypeptide(L)'
;KYAVQNLSRMCLRINFGVEFNLSLKEPQFNGIGEIENINKIELNDVWHNLNVNYELTPKCSIWYFPIETISGSESGIERTYQGLCLLFLWHIELAGSEKDSFDIKATFL
;
A
#
# COMPACT_ATOMS: atom_id res chain seq x y z
N LYS A 1 11.60 -3.74 -7.01
CA LYS A 1 11.65 -3.02 -8.29
C LYS A 1 10.62 -3.54 -9.29
N TYR A 2 9.79 -2.62 -9.79
CA TYR A 2 8.75 -2.80 -10.79
C TYR A 2 9.05 -1.95 -12.03
N ALA A 3 8.47 -2.31 -13.17
CA ALA A 3 8.47 -1.46 -14.35
C ALA A 3 7.16 -1.59 -15.11
N VAL A 4 6.67 -0.48 -15.64
CA VAL A 4 5.46 -0.42 -16.46
C VAL A 4 5.84 0.12 -17.84
N GLN A 5 5.44 -0.58 -18.89
CA GLN A 5 5.72 -0.19 -20.26
C GLN A 5 4.42 -0.05 -21.05
N ASN A 6 4.27 1.07 -21.73
CA ASN A 6 3.20 1.29 -22.68
C ASN A 6 3.60 0.68 -24.03
N LEU A 7 2.94 -0.41 -24.45
CA LEU A 7 3.20 -1.05 -25.74
C LEU A 7 2.41 -0.44 -26.90
N SER A 8 1.53 0.51 -26.61
CA SER A 8 0.75 1.22 -27.62
C SER A 8 1.53 2.41 -28.19
N ARG A 9 0.95 3.06 -29.21
CA ARG A 9 1.45 4.34 -29.74
C ARG A 9 0.79 5.57 -29.11
N MET A 10 -0.21 5.37 -28.25
CA MET A 10 -0.97 6.44 -27.62
C MET A 10 -0.31 6.88 -26.32
N CYS A 11 -0.53 8.12 -25.91
CA CYS A 11 -0.24 8.53 -24.54
C CYS A 11 -1.30 7.95 -23.59
N LEU A 12 -0.86 7.34 -22.49
CA LEU A 12 -1.71 6.76 -21.46
C LEU A 12 -1.50 7.48 -20.14
N ARG A 13 -2.61 7.82 -19.46
CA ARG A 13 -2.61 8.27 -18.07
C ARG A 13 -3.23 7.17 -17.22
N ILE A 14 -2.44 6.57 -16.33
CA ILE A 14 -2.85 5.42 -15.53
C ILE A 14 -2.43 5.58 -14.08
N ASN A 15 -3.11 4.86 -13.20
CA ASN A 15 -2.71 4.69 -11.81
C ASN A 15 -2.02 3.34 -11.69
N PHE A 16 -0.73 3.34 -11.37
CA PHE A 16 0.00 2.12 -11.06
C PHE A 16 0.04 1.93 -9.54
N GLY A 17 -0.48 0.80 -9.06
CA GLY A 17 -0.59 0.49 -7.64
C GLY A 17 0.15 -0.80 -7.29
N VAL A 18 0.84 -0.82 -6.14
CA VAL A 18 1.39 -2.04 -5.54
C VAL A 18 0.80 -2.21 -4.15
N GLU A 19 0.10 -3.32 -3.93
CA GLU A 19 -0.61 -3.61 -2.68
C GLU A 19 0.20 -4.55 -1.77
N PHE A 20 0.18 -4.25 -0.47
CA PHE A 20 0.66 -5.13 0.59
C PHE A 20 -0.44 -5.30 1.64
N ASN A 21 -0.83 -6.56 1.87
CA ASN A 21 -1.71 -6.92 2.98
C ASN A 21 -0.84 -7.51 4.09
N LEU A 22 -0.89 -6.91 5.28
CA LEU A 22 0.00 -7.21 6.39
C LEU A 22 -0.80 -7.66 7.60
N SER A 23 -0.45 -8.81 8.17
CA SER A 23 -1.00 -9.29 9.45
C SER A 23 -0.32 -8.58 10.63
N LEU A 24 -0.41 -7.26 10.66
CA LEU A 24 0.13 -6.41 11.73
C LEU A 24 -0.88 -5.34 12.14
N LYS A 25 -0.67 -4.70 13.29
CA LYS A 25 -1.49 -3.58 13.77
C LYS A 25 -0.65 -2.34 14.09
N GLU A 26 -0.85 -1.27 13.32
CA GLU A 26 -0.28 0.06 13.58
C GLU A 26 -1.41 1.03 13.99
N PRO A 27 -1.41 1.55 15.24
CA PRO A 27 -2.45 2.45 15.74
C PRO A 27 -2.73 3.67 14.86
N GLN A 28 -1.71 4.20 14.16
CA GLN A 28 -1.87 5.35 13.27
C GLN A 28 -2.64 5.03 11.97
N PHE A 29 -2.74 3.75 11.59
CA PHE A 29 -3.44 3.27 10.40
C PHE A 29 -4.67 2.42 10.76
N ASN A 30 -5.42 2.85 11.77
CA ASN A 30 -6.60 2.14 12.28
C ASN A 30 -7.91 2.43 11.52
N GLY A 31 -7.85 3.22 10.44
CA GLY A 31 -8.99 3.62 9.63
C GLY A 31 -8.67 3.61 8.14
N ILE A 32 -9.58 4.16 7.33
CA ILE A 32 -9.39 4.34 5.90
C ILE A 32 -8.76 5.72 5.68
N GLY A 33 -7.69 5.80 4.88
CA GLY A 33 -7.10 7.09 4.57
C GLY A 33 -6.06 7.05 3.44
N GLU A 34 -5.49 8.22 3.20
CA GLU A 34 -4.45 8.47 2.22
C GLU A 34 -3.33 9.31 2.82
N ILE A 35 -2.09 9.01 2.43
CA ILE A 35 -0.92 9.87 2.65
C ILE A 35 -0.30 10.16 1.30
N GLU A 36 -0.22 11.44 0.92
CA GLU A 36 0.30 11.85 -0.38
C GLU A 36 1.80 12.20 -0.34
N ASN A 37 2.47 12.02 -1.49
CA ASN A 37 3.82 12.53 -1.76
C ASN A 37 4.92 12.09 -0.76
N ILE A 38 4.92 10.81 -0.39
CA ILE A 38 5.92 10.24 0.53
C ILE A 38 6.91 9.32 -0.18
N ASN A 39 8.13 9.26 0.35
CA ASN A 39 9.16 8.29 -0.04
C ASN A 39 9.50 7.29 1.08
N LYS A 40 8.90 7.44 2.27
CA LYS A 40 9.12 6.56 3.41
C LYS A 40 7.86 6.44 4.25
N ILE A 41 7.58 5.24 4.74
CA ILE A 41 6.59 4.97 5.79
C ILE A 41 7.17 3.94 6.76
N GLU A 42 6.81 4.06 8.03
CA GLU A 42 7.22 3.17 9.09
C GLU A 42 5.97 2.66 9.81
N LEU A 43 5.92 1.35 10.05
CA LEU A 43 4.86 0.66 10.75
C LEU A 43 5.45 0.02 12.01
N ASN A 44 4.84 0.29 13.16
CA ASN A 44 5.27 -0.21 14.46
C ASN A 44 4.17 -1.09 15.06
N ASP A 45 4.30 -2.41 14.88
CA ASP A 45 3.43 -3.36 15.56
C ASP A 45 3.99 -3.71 16.93
N VAL A 46 3.46 -3.03 17.94
CA VAL A 46 3.83 -3.23 19.35
C VAL A 46 3.46 -4.63 19.85
N TRP A 47 2.42 -5.27 19.29
CA TRP A 47 1.96 -6.58 19.74
C TRP A 47 2.91 -7.69 19.30
N HIS A 48 3.44 -7.57 18.09
CA HIS A 48 4.39 -8.53 17.53
C HIS A 48 5.86 -8.12 17.71
N ASN A 49 6.12 -6.95 18.31
CA ASN A 49 7.44 -6.33 18.41
C ASN A 49 8.15 -6.31 17.03
N LEU A 50 7.42 -5.86 16.02
CA LEU A 50 7.86 -5.81 14.62
C LEU A 50 7.85 -4.37 14.14
N ASN A 51 8.97 -3.95 13.55
CA ASN A 51 9.06 -2.68 12.85
C ASN A 51 9.24 -2.93 11.34
N VAL A 52 8.40 -2.31 10.53
CA VAL A 52 8.46 -2.41 9.07
C VAL A 52 8.70 -1.03 8.47
N ASN A 53 9.81 -0.86 7.78
CA ASN A 53 10.11 0.35 7.03
C ASN A 53 9.95 0.10 5.53
N TYR A 54 9.24 1.00 4.85
CA TYR A 54 9.22 1.05 3.39
C TYR A 54 9.95 2.30 2.91
N GLU A 55 10.83 2.13 1.92
CA GLU A 55 11.44 3.20 1.13
C GLU A 55 10.92 3.13 -0.31
N LEU A 56 10.51 4.26 -0.88
CA LEU A 56 9.75 4.34 -2.14
C LEU A 56 10.47 5.28 -3.11
N THR A 57 10.69 4.81 -4.34
CA THR A 57 11.34 5.61 -5.39
C THR A 57 10.66 5.35 -6.73
N PRO A 58 10.00 6.34 -7.36
CA PRO A 58 9.78 7.72 -6.90
C PRO A 58 8.78 7.82 -5.73
N LYS A 59 8.58 9.03 -5.21
CA LYS A 59 7.53 9.34 -4.22
C LYS A 59 6.15 8.95 -4.75
N CYS A 60 5.26 8.53 -3.84
CA CYS A 60 3.91 8.09 -4.19
C CYS A 60 2.89 8.52 -3.13
N SER A 61 1.61 8.28 -3.43
CA SER A 61 0.56 8.28 -2.42
C SER A 61 0.42 6.87 -1.83
N ILE A 62 0.05 6.75 -0.57
CA ILE A 62 -0.31 5.49 0.06
C ILE A 62 -1.77 5.57 0.46
N TRP A 63 -2.59 4.66 -0.07
CA TRP A 63 -3.91 4.40 0.50
C TRP A 63 -3.80 3.28 1.53
N TYR A 64 -4.50 3.42 2.64
CA TYR A 64 -4.51 2.42 3.70
C TYR A 64 -5.91 2.20 4.22
N PHE A 65 -6.20 0.96 4.62
CA PHE A 65 -7.43 0.60 5.29
C PHE A 65 -7.28 -0.70 6.09
N PRO A 66 -8.06 -0.86 7.19
CA PRO A 66 -8.13 -2.12 7.90
C PRO A 66 -8.82 -3.19 7.03
N ILE A 67 -8.24 -4.38 6.99
CA ILE A 67 -8.89 -5.57 6.44
C ILE A 67 -9.73 -6.15 7.58
N GLU A 68 -11.05 -6.16 7.40
CA GLU A 68 -11.99 -6.65 8.41
C GLU A 68 -12.86 -7.76 7.82
N THR A 69 -13.20 -8.73 8.66
CA THR A 69 -14.23 -9.73 8.35
C THR A 69 -15.42 -9.56 9.26
N ILE A 70 -16.60 -9.94 8.78
CA ILE A 70 -17.79 -10.06 9.62
C ILE A 70 -17.81 -11.48 10.16
N SER A 71 -17.78 -11.61 11.48
CA SER A 71 -17.93 -12.89 12.17
C SER A 71 -19.24 -12.89 12.97
N GLY A 72 -19.95 -14.03 12.92
CA GLY A 72 -21.15 -14.25 13.71
C GLY A 72 -20.85 -15.24 14.83
N SER A 73 -21.20 -14.89 16.05
CA SER A 73 -21.14 -15.75 17.23
C SER A 73 -22.51 -15.83 17.91
N GLU A 74 -22.66 -16.71 18.90
CA GLU A 74 -23.89 -16.81 19.70
C GLU A 74 -24.22 -15.49 20.43
N SER A 75 -23.23 -14.61 20.63
CA SER A 75 -23.40 -13.29 21.26
C SER A 75 -23.67 -12.15 20.27
N GLY A 76 -23.78 -12.43 18.97
CA GLY A 76 -24.11 -11.44 17.94
C GLY A 76 -23.12 -11.40 16.78
N ILE A 77 -23.16 -10.31 16.02
CA ILE A 77 -22.31 -10.09 14.85
C ILE A 77 -21.27 -9.02 15.19
N GLU A 78 -20.01 -9.31 14.92
CA GLU A 78 -18.91 -8.36 15.14
C GLU A 78 -18.04 -8.21 13.89
N ARG A 79 -17.35 -7.07 13.79
CA ARG A 79 -16.26 -6.87 12.83
C ARG A 79 -14.96 -7.26 13.51
N THR A 80 -14.21 -8.15 12.87
CA THR A 80 -12.94 -8.63 13.39
C THR A 80 -11.82 -8.14 12.46
N TYR A 81 -10.86 -7.40 13.02
CA TYR A 81 -9.66 -6.97 12.32
C TYR A 81 -8.78 -8.16 11.93
N GLN A 82 -8.36 -8.23 10.66
CA GLN A 82 -7.52 -9.29 10.11
C GLN A 82 -6.14 -8.78 9.66
N GLY A 83 -5.99 -7.47 9.44
CA GLY A 83 -4.72 -6.89 9.02
C GLY A 83 -4.85 -5.47 8.46
N LEU A 84 -3.75 -4.97 7.95
CA LEU A 84 -3.63 -3.66 7.32
C LEU A 84 -3.37 -3.85 5.82
N CYS A 85 -4.17 -3.19 4.98
CA CYS A 85 -3.84 -3.00 3.57
C CYS A 85 -3.09 -1.68 3.39
N LEU A 86 -1.98 -1.72 2.65
CA LEU A 86 -1.28 -0.56 2.11
C LEU A 86 -1.21 -0.67 0.59
N LEU A 87 -1.70 0.34 -0.13
CA LEU A 87 -1.59 0.47 -1.57
C LEU A 87 -0.70 1.67 -1.91
N PHE A 88 0.52 1.38 -2.39
CA PHE A 88 1.44 2.39 -2.90
C PHE A 88 1.03 2.76 -4.33
N LEU A 89 0.65 4.01 -4.56
CA LEU A 89 -0.03 4.50 -5.75
C LEU A 89 0.76 5.60 -6.45
N TRP A 90 1.08 5.38 -7.73
CA TRP A 90 1.68 6.37 -8.62
C TRP A 90 0.71 6.74 -9.74
N HIS A 91 0.48 8.04 -9.92
CA HIS A 91 -0.17 8.59 -11.10
C HIS A 91 0.89 8.78 -12.19
N ILE A 92 0.78 8.06 -13.31
CA ILE A 92 1.83 8.05 -14.34
C ILE A 92 1.25 8.38 -15.71
N GLU A 93 1.99 9.19 -16.45
CA GLU A 93 1.72 9.47 -17.86
C GLU A 93 2.83 8.80 -18.68
N LEU A 94 2.45 7.87 -19.55
CA LEU A 94 3.37 7.13 -20.40
C LEU A 94 3.05 7.41 -21.86
N ALA A 95 3.97 8.08 -22.56
CA ALA A 95 3.93 8.20 -24.00
C ALA A 95 4.01 6.83 -24.68
N GLY A 96 3.70 6.78 -25.99
CA GLY A 96 3.76 5.54 -26.76
C GLY A 96 5.14 4.90 -26.71
N SER A 97 5.21 3.60 -26.47
CA SER A 97 6.45 2.83 -26.27
C SER A 97 7.29 3.20 -25.03
N GLU A 98 6.85 4.16 -24.21
CA GLU A 98 7.57 4.60 -23.01
C GLU A 98 7.53 3.55 -21.89
N LYS A 99 8.52 3.63 -20.99
CA LYS A 99 8.65 2.78 -19.82
C LYS A 99 9.07 3.60 -18.61
N ASP A 100 8.39 3.38 -17.50
CA ASP A 100 8.78 3.86 -16.17
C ASP A 100 9.17 2.72 -15.24
N SER A 101 9.86 3.06 -14.15
CA SER A 101 10.29 2.10 -13.12
C SER A 101 10.05 2.66 -11.72
N PHE A 102 9.67 1.75 -10.82
CA PHE A 102 9.28 2.05 -9.45
C PHE A 102 10.01 1.08 -8.52
N ASP A 103 10.43 1.54 -7.36
CA ASP A 103 11.04 0.70 -6.35
C ASP A 103 10.37 0.88 -4.99
N ILE A 104 10.23 -0.25 -4.32
CA ILE A 104 9.70 -0.37 -2.97
C ILE A 104 10.65 -1.31 -2.26
N LYS A 105 11.32 -0.79 -1.24
CA LYS A 105 12.20 -1.57 -0.38
C LYS A 105 11.57 -1.67 1.00
N ALA A 106 11.19 -2.88 1.38
CA ALA A 106 10.71 -3.18 2.73
C ALA A 106 11.86 -3.73 3.59
N THR A 107 12.02 -3.20 4.79
CA THR A 107 12.97 -3.70 5.80
C THR A 107 12.19 -4.07 7.05
N PHE A 108 12.40 -5.28 7.55
CA PHE A 108 11.75 -5.83 8.75
C PHE A 108 12.80 -5.92 9.85
N LEU A 109 12.50 -5.32 11.00
CA LEU A 109 13.38 -5.22 12.17
C LEU A 109 12.68 -5.77 13.42
#